data_AF-A0A1G0BFE3-F1
#
_entry.id   AF-A0A1G0BFE3-F1
#
_cell.length_a   1.000
_cell.length_b   1.000
_cell.length_c   1.000
_cell.angle_alpha   90.00
_cell.angle_beta   90.00
_cell.angle_gamma   90.00
#
_symmetry.space_group_name_H-M   'P 1'
#
loop_
_entity.id
_entity.type
_entity.pdbx_description
1 polymer ?
#
loop_
_entity_poly.entity_id
_entity_poly.type
_entity_poly.pdbx_seq_one_letter_code
_entity_poly.pdbx_strand_id
1 'polypeptide(L)'
;MIKILTTYFFYIIPIVTFSQVKETEEKYKNETKKLISDLVGEIKIDTKTVLINKPISYDLKNCFETTFIESDSLTENEKLYVKKEIENSNEFEWTNDYVDNIKIVKNSEYQKIFKDLINGWKNFRRKHGKSILQFSKPIFLRNYSICIISYSHSSDYLSAYGLTTFYKKENGKWIAFGTTCEWYS
;
A
#
# COMPACT_ATOMS: atom_id res chain seq x y z
N MET A 1 24.53 -50.95 -31.99
CA MET A 1 24.19 -49.63 -32.54
C MET A 1 22.99 -49.11 -31.74
N ILE A 2 23.22 -48.31 -30.70
CA ILE A 2 22.19 -47.85 -29.76
C ILE A 2 21.72 -46.48 -30.22
N LYS A 3 20.46 -46.36 -30.67
CA LYS A 3 19.82 -45.07 -30.98
C LYS A 3 19.28 -44.46 -29.69
N ILE A 4 19.91 -43.38 -29.24
CA ILE A 4 19.42 -42.54 -28.14
C ILE A 4 18.28 -41.67 -28.70
N LEU A 5 17.06 -41.87 -28.22
CA LEU A 5 15.94 -40.97 -28.47
C LEU A 5 16.08 -39.76 -27.55
N THR A 6 16.45 -38.61 -28.11
CA THR A 6 16.46 -37.33 -27.40
C THR A 6 15.03 -36.79 -27.36
N THR A 7 14.32 -37.01 -26.25
CA THR A 7 12.99 -36.44 -26.03
C THR A 7 13.13 -34.97 -25.65
N TYR A 8 12.84 -34.07 -26.60
CA TYR A 8 12.77 -32.63 -26.34
C TYR A 8 11.51 -32.31 -25.53
N PHE A 9 11.67 -32.00 -24.25
CA PHE A 9 10.64 -31.34 -23.45
C PHE A 9 10.53 -29.88 -23.89
N PHE A 10 9.52 -29.57 -24.71
CA PHE A 10 9.13 -28.18 -24.96
C PHE A 10 8.52 -27.61 -23.68
N TYR A 11 9.26 -26.75 -22.99
CA TYR A 11 8.71 -25.89 -21.94
C TYR A 11 7.75 -24.90 -22.61
N ILE A 12 6.45 -25.16 -22.51
CA ILE A 12 5.42 -24.20 -22.87
C ILE A 12 5.46 -23.09 -21.83
N ILE A 13 6.10 -21.97 -22.16
CA ILE A 13 6.00 -20.74 -21.36
C ILE A 13 4.57 -20.24 -21.59
N PRO A 14 3.72 -20.13 -20.55
CA PRO A 14 2.37 -19.62 -20.73
C PRO A 14 2.46 -18.17 -21.21
N ILE A 15 1.94 -17.93 -22.42
CA ILE A 15 1.76 -16.58 -22.96
C ILE A 15 0.63 -15.93 -22.16
N VAL A 16 0.98 -15.08 -21.20
CA VAL A 16 0.00 -14.20 -20.57
C VAL A 16 -0.47 -13.22 -21.63
N THR A 17 -1.77 -13.20 -21.89
CA THR A 17 -2.34 -12.34 -22.93
C THR A 17 -2.49 -10.90 -22.42
N PHE A 18 -2.35 -9.90 -23.30
CA PHE A 18 -2.51 -8.48 -22.97
C PHE A 18 -3.86 -8.18 -22.29
N SER A 19 -4.92 -8.87 -22.70
CA SER A 19 -6.24 -8.75 -22.08
C SER A 19 -6.25 -9.15 -20.61
N GLN A 20 -5.52 -10.20 -20.22
CA GLN A 20 -5.39 -10.64 -18.83
C GLN A 20 -4.58 -9.66 -17.98
N VAL A 21 -3.54 -9.03 -18.56
CA VAL A 21 -2.77 -7.98 -17.88
C VAL A 21 -3.66 -6.77 -17.57
N LYS A 22 -4.43 -6.30 -18.57
CA LYS A 22 -5.34 -5.17 -18.42
C LYS A 22 -6.46 -5.45 -17.41
N GLU A 23 -7.05 -6.63 -17.45
CA GLU A 23 -8.06 -7.07 -16.49
C GLU A 23 -7.50 -7.10 -15.04
N THR A 24 -6.25 -7.53 -14.88
CA THR A 24 -5.57 -7.57 -13.58
C THR A 24 -5.30 -6.16 -13.04
N GLU A 25 -4.87 -5.23 -13.89
CA GLU A 25 -4.61 -3.83 -13.52
C GLU A 25 -5.91 -3.09 -13.15
N GLU A 26 -6.98 -3.28 -13.94
CA GLU A 26 -8.28 -2.67 -13.67
C GLU A 26 -8.89 -3.21 -12.36
N LYS A 27 -8.77 -4.52 -12.12
CA LYS A 27 -9.18 -5.14 -10.85
C LYS A 27 -8.38 -4.57 -9.68
N TYR A 28 -7.05 -4.44 -9.82
CA TYR A 28 -6.20 -3.85 -8.78
C TYR A 28 -6.62 -2.42 -8.43
N LYS A 29 -6.84 -1.59 -9.46
CA LYS A 29 -7.30 -0.20 -9.30
C LYS A 29 -8.66 -0.13 -8.59
N ASN A 30 -9.63 -0.93 -9.04
CA ASN A 30 -10.97 -0.96 -8.46
C ASN A 30 -10.97 -1.44 -7.00
N GLU A 31 -10.19 -2.47 -6.67
CA GLU A 31 -10.12 -2.99 -5.30
C GLU A 31 -9.32 -2.07 -4.38
N THR A 32 -8.26 -1.44 -4.88
CA THR A 32 -7.53 -0.37 -4.16
C THR A 32 -8.46 0.78 -3.83
N LYS A 33 -9.26 1.23 -4.81
CA LYS A 33 -10.18 2.36 -4.61
C LYS A 33 -11.24 2.07 -3.55
N LYS A 34 -11.80 0.86 -3.55
CA LYS A 34 -12.74 0.42 -2.50
C LYS A 34 -12.07 0.35 -1.13
N LEU A 35 -10.90 -0.28 -1.05
CA LEU A 35 -10.10 -0.36 0.18
C LEU A 35 -9.88 1.03 0.76
N ILE A 36 -9.32 1.96 -0.03
CA ILE A 36 -9.04 3.31 0.47
C ILE A 36 -10.33 4.04 0.87
N SER A 37 -11.43 3.88 0.14
CA SER A 37 -12.72 4.45 0.54
C SER A 37 -13.20 3.95 1.91
N ASP A 38 -13.06 2.65 2.18
CA ASP A 38 -13.45 2.05 3.47
C ASP A 38 -12.51 2.55 4.59
N LEU A 39 -11.20 2.50 4.37
CA LEU A 39 -10.19 2.95 5.35
C LEU A 39 -10.37 4.42 5.71
N VAL A 40 -10.53 5.31 4.73
CA VAL A 40 -10.73 6.74 4.93
C VAL A 40 -11.98 7.00 5.77
N GLY A 41 -13.04 6.23 5.55
CA GLY A 41 -14.26 6.27 6.36
C GLY A 41 -14.03 5.83 7.81
N GLU A 42 -13.25 4.78 8.02
CA GLU A 42 -12.90 4.24 9.34
C GLU A 42 -12.06 5.23 10.16
N ILE A 43 -11.00 5.80 9.56
CA ILE A 43 -10.09 6.72 10.26
C ILE A 43 -10.61 8.15 10.36
N LYS A 44 -11.83 8.42 9.85
CA LYS A 44 -12.55 9.70 9.96
C LYS A 44 -11.71 10.91 9.53
N ILE A 45 -11.17 10.83 8.32
CA ILE A 45 -10.26 11.86 7.80
C ILE A 45 -10.95 13.25 7.72
N ASP A 46 -10.31 14.26 8.30
CA ASP A 46 -10.74 15.67 8.16
C ASP A 46 -10.60 16.13 6.69
N THR A 47 -11.57 16.88 6.19
CA THR A 47 -11.59 17.42 4.81
C THR A 47 -10.36 18.25 4.40
N LYS A 48 -9.58 18.74 5.38
CA LYS A 48 -8.31 19.47 5.18
C LYS A 48 -7.09 18.55 5.30
N THR A 49 -7.27 17.24 5.29
CA THR A 49 -6.19 16.27 5.18
C THR A 49 -5.79 16.14 3.72
N VAL A 50 -4.49 16.05 3.47
CA VAL A 50 -3.95 15.76 2.13
C VAL A 50 -3.24 14.42 2.13
N LEU A 51 -3.26 13.75 0.99
CA LEU A 51 -2.51 12.51 0.74
C LEU A 51 -1.19 12.83 0.04
N ILE A 52 -0.07 12.30 0.55
CA ILE A 52 1.20 12.37 -0.17
C ILE A 52 1.21 11.32 -1.29
N ASN A 53 1.60 11.73 -2.49
CA ASN A 53 1.48 10.87 -3.68
C ASN A 53 2.44 9.68 -3.71
N LYS A 54 3.51 9.69 -2.92
CA LYS A 54 4.46 8.57 -2.83
C LYS A 54 4.11 7.64 -1.68
N PRO A 55 4.17 6.32 -1.90
CA PRO A 55 3.85 5.37 -0.86
C PRO A 55 4.90 5.35 0.24
N ILE A 56 4.46 5.08 1.47
CA ILE A 56 5.38 4.72 2.56
C ILE A 56 5.72 3.23 2.48
N SER A 57 6.97 2.88 2.72
CA SER A 57 7.43 1.49 2.72
C SER A 57 8.12 1.09 4.01
N TYR A 58 8.65 2.04 4.78
CA TYR A 58 9.40 1.77 6.01
C TYR A 58 8.55 1.05 7.06
N ASP A 59 7.36 1.58 7.39
CA ASP A 59 6.47 1.00 8.40
C ASP A 59 5.99 -0.40 8.02
N LEU A 60 5.65 -0.59 6.74
CA LEU A 60 5.25 -1.88 6.19
C LEU A 60 6.42 -2.89 6.24
N LYS A 61 7.62 -2.46 5.82
CA LYS A 61 8.83 -3.28 5.85
C LYS A 61 9.18 -3.71 7.28
N ASN A 62 9.23 -2.74 8.21
CA ASN A 62 9.55 -3.00 9.60
C ASN A 62 8.53 -3.97 10.24
N CYS A 63 7.24 -3.71 10.04
CA CYS A 63 6.20 -4.62 10.53
C CYS A 63 6.31 -6.02 9.92
N PHE A 64 6.61 -6.09 8.62
CA PHE A 64 6.77 -7.36 7.94
C PHE A 64 7.96 -8.17 8.50
N GLU A 65 9.12 -7.54 8.64
CA GLU A 65 10.35 -8.18 9.11
C GLU A 65 10.33 -8.54 10.60
N THR A 66 9.50 -7.87 11.41
CA THR A 66 9.45 -8.11 12.86
C THR A 66 8.29 -8.98 13.29
N THR A 67 7.15 -8.89 12.61
CA THR A 67 5.89 -9.44 13.11
C THR A 67 5.23 -10.37 12.09
N PHE A 68 5.16 -9.99 10.82
CA PHE A 68 4.43 -10.83 9.83
C PHE A 68 5.26 -12.01 9.33
N ILE A 69 6.59 -11.92 9.35
CA ILE A 69 7.46 -13.02 8.91
C ILE A 69 7.29 -14.27 9.79
N GLU A 70 7.02 -14.07 11.09
CA GLU A 70 6.74 -15.14 12.06
C GLU A 70 5.25 -15.51 12.13
N SER A 71 4.39 -14.83 11.36
CA SER A 71 2.95 -15.07 11.39
C SER A 71 2.56 -16.29 10.56
N ASP A 72 1.80 -17.20 11.17
CA ASP A 72 1.12 -18.32 10.48
C ASP A 72 -0.02 -17.84 9.56
N SER A 73 -0.35 -16.54 9.60
CA SER A 73 -1.38 -15.96 8.73
C SER A 73 -0.98 -15.96 7.26
N LEU A 74 0.32 -16.11 6.95
CA LEU A 74 0.87 -16.12 5.60
C LEU A 74 1.64 -17.41 5.33
N THR A 75 1.43 -17.97 4.14
CA THR A 75 2.29 -19.04 3.61
C THR A 75 3.67 -18.48 3.23
N GLU A 76 4.68 -19.34 3.13
CA GLU A 76 6.04 -18.91 2.71
C GLU A 76 6.05 -18.23 1.33
N ASN A 77 5.23 -18.70 0.39
CA ASN A 77 5.09 -18.06 -0.93
C ASN A 77 4.46 -16.67 -0.83
N GLU A 78 3.48 -16.49 0.06
CA GLU A 78 2.87 -15.18 0.30
C GLU A 78 3.89 -14.23 0.97
N LYS A 79 4.71 -14.71 1.92
CA LYS A 79 5.78 -13.91 2.53
C LYS A 79 6.79 -13.43 1.48
N LEU A 80 7.24 -14.32 0.59
CA LEU A 80 8.15 -13.96 -0.52
C LEU A 80 7.53 -12.93 -1.47
N TYR A 81 6.25 -13.10 -1.80
CA TYR A 81 5.51 -12.16 -2.64
C TYR A 81 5.39 -10.78 -1.96
N VAL A 82 4.99 -10.72 -0.69
CA VAL A 82 4.87 -9.47 0.07
C VAL A 82 6.22 -8.75 0.13
N LYS A 83 7.31 -9.47 0.42
CA LYS A 83 8.67 -8.89 0.41
C LYS A 83 9.00 -8.24 -0.94
N LYS A 84 8.72 -8.93 -2.04
CA LYS A 84 8.95 -8.40 -3.39
C LYS A 84 8.09 -7.16 -3.67
N GLU A 85 6.84 -7.15 -3.26
CA GLU A 85 5.95 -5.99 -3.45
C GLU A 85 6.42 -4.76 -2.63
N ILE A 86 6.93 -4.97 -1.42
CA ILE A 86 7.54 -3.90 -0.60
C ILE A 86 8.75 -3.30 -1.31
N GLU A 87 9.65 -4.15 -1.82
CA GLU A 87 10.88 -3.72 -2.52
C GLU A 87 10.57 -2.93 -3.82
N ASN A 88 9.49 -3.27 -4.51
CA ASN A 88 9.07 -2.61 -5.76
C ASN A 88 8.05 -1.47 -5.55
N SER A 89 7.80 -1.05 -4.30
CA SER A 89 6.78 -0.04 -3.99
C SER A 89 7.06 1.35 -4.57
N ASN A 90 8.33 1.67 -4.87
CA ASN A 90 8.74 3.00 -5.36
C ASN A 90 8.19 3.38 -6.75
N GLU A 91 7.81 2.37 -7.54
CA GLU A 91 7.20 2.55 -8.87
C GLU A 91 5.73 2.96 -8.78
N PHE A 92 5.08 2.75 -7.64
CA PHE A 92 3.69 3.11 -7.41
C PHE A 92 3.56 4.59 -7.05
N GLU A 93 2.49 5.22 -7.54
CA GLU A 93 2.08 6.57 -7.14
C GLU A 93 0.58 6.63 -6.92
N TRP A 94 0.18 7.30 -5.83
CA TRP A 94 -1.20 7.65 -5.59
C TRP A 94 -1.63 8.74 -6.57
N THR A 95 -2.72 8.47 -7.27
CA THR A 95 -3.39 9.39 -8.19
C THR A 95 -4.89 9.37 -7.90
N ASN A 96 -5.64 10.28 -8.53
CA ASN A 96 -7.10 10.35 -8.39
C ASN A 96 -7.82 9.11 -8.96
N ASP A 97 -7.08 8.22 -9.63
CA ASP A 97 -7.58 6.93 -10.06
C ASP A 97 -7.84 5.95 -8.92
N TYR A 98 -7.13 6.13 -7.80
CA TYR A 98 -7.19 5.24 -6.65
C TYR A 98 -7.92 5.85 -5.45
N VAL A 99 -8.05 7.18 -5.40
CA VAL A 99 -8.58 7.89 -4.23
C VAL A 99 -9.51 9.00 -4.69
N ASP A 100 -10.73 9.00 -4.16
CA ASP A 100 -11.70 10.06 -4.38
C ASP A 100 -11.68 11.06 -3.22
N ASN A 101 -11.99 12.32 -3.50
CA ASN A 101 -12.26 13.36 -2.49
C ASN A 101 -11.13 13.67 -1.49
N ILE A 102 -9.90 13.25 -1.78
CA ILE A 102 -8.71 13.64 -1.01
C ILE A 102 -7.75 14.40 -1.91
N LYS A 103 -7.29 15.56 -1.45
CA LYS A 103 -6.28 16.34 -2.17
C LYS A 103 -4.95 15.61 -2.14
N ILE A 104 -4.39 15.31 -3.32
CA ILE A 104 -3.07 14.70 -3.45
C ILE A 104 -1.98 15.79 -3.55
N VAL A 105 -0.91 15.64 -2.79
CA VAL A 105 0.27 16.52 -2.78
C VAL A 105 1.49 15.75 -3.24
N LYS A 106 2.29 16.36 -4.11
CA LYS A 106 3.53 15.73 -4.60
C LYS A 106 4.55 15.61 -3.46
N ASN A 107 5.21 14.47 -3.36
CA ASN A 107 6.24 14.22 -2.36
C ASN A 107 7.38 15.25 -2.41
N SER A 108 7.76 15.73 -3.59
CA SER A 108 8.78 16.78 -3.74
C SER A 108 8.36 18.11 -3.12
N GLU A 109 7.07 18.46 -3.19
CA GLU A 109 6.51 19.65 -2.55
C GLU A 109 6.46 19.47 -1.03
N TYR A 110 6.00 18.31 -0.56
CA TYR A 110 6.04 17.92 0.85
C TYR A 110 7.47 18.05 1.42
N GLN A 111 8.45 17.39 0.79
CA GLN A 111 9.85 17.47 1.19
C GLN A 111 10.38 18.91 1.20
N LYS A 112 10.02 19.73 0.22
CA LYS A 112 10.43 21.14 0.17
C LYS A 112 9.90 21.93 1.37
N ILE A 113 8.67 21.69 1.81
CA ILE A 113 8.07 22.37 2.97
C ILE A 113 8.78 21.96 4.27
N PHE A 114 9.03 20.66 4.45
CA PHE A 114 9.61 20.13 5.68
C PHE A 114 11.14 20.14 5.71
N LYS A 115 11.80 20.71 4.68
CA LYS A 115 13.20 21.14 4.79
C LYS A 115 13.39 22.24 5.86
N ASP A 116 12.36 23.05 6.10
CA ASP A 116 12.34 23.99 7.23
C ASP A 116 11.81 23.24 8.47
N LEU A 117 12.72 22.76 9.31
CA LEU A 117 12.37 21.98 10.51
C LEU A 117 11.63 22.80 11.57
N ILE A 118 11.75 24.13 11.54
CA ILE A 118 11.16 25.03 12.54
C ILE A 118 9.74 25.42 12.11
N ASN A 119 9.58 25.83 10.84
CA ASN A 119 8.30 26.34 10.34
C ASN A 119 7.58 25.39 9.37
N GLY A 120 8.07 24.17 9.16
CA GLY A 120 7.52 23.21 8.20
C GLY A 120 6.02 23.01 8.38
N TRP A 121 5.57 22.71 9.59
CA TRP A 121 4.14 22.56 9.90
C TRP A 121 3.34 23.84 9.74
N LYS A 122 3.88 24.99 10.13
CA LYS A 122 3.22 26.30 9.91
C LYS A 122 3.06 26.58 8.42
N ASN A 123 4.09 26.32 7.62
CA ASN A 123 4.09 26.51 6.18
C ASN A 123 3.16 25.52 5.48
N PHE A 124 3.16 24.26 5.90
CA PHE A 124 2.23 23.23 5.44
C PHE A 124 0.79 23.65 5.71
N ARG A 125 0.47 24.06 6.94
CA ARG A 125 -0.88 24.48 7.33
C ARG A 125 -1.41 25.66 6.55
N ARG A 126 -0.55 26.64 6.28
CA ARG A 126 -0.89 27.80 5.46
C ARG A 126 -1.24 27.43 4.01
N LYS A 127 -0.67 26.34 3.47
CA LYS A 127 -0.75 26.02 2.04
C LYS A 127 -1.66 24.84 1.70
N HIS A 128 -1.66 23.79 2.51
CA HIS A 128 -2.26 22.50 2.14
C HIS A 128 -3.44 22.11 3.00
N GLY A 129 -3.42 22.41 4.31
CA GLY A 129 -4.48 22.01 5.23
C GLY A 129 -3.93 21.57 6.58
N LYS A 130 -4.68 20.80 7.36
CA LYS A 130 -4.34 20.51 8.75
C LYS A 130 -3.42 19.33 8.94
N SER A 131 -3.60 18.29 8.12
CA SER A 131 -2.99 16.98 8.36
C SER A 131 -2.51 16.34 7.06
N ILE A 132 -1.61 15.39 7.25
CA ILE A 132 -0.95 14.61 6.23
C ILE A 132 -1.36 13.17 6.43
N LEU A 133 -1.73 12.53 5.33
CA LEU A 133 -1.97 11.11 5.24
C LEU A 133 -0.94 10.51 4.29
N GLN A 134 -0.41 9.36 4.64
CA GLN A 134 0.43 8.56 3.77
C GLN A 134 -0.03 7.11 3.81
N PHE A 135 -0.07 6.45 2.65
CA PHE A 135 -0.40 5.03 2.54
C PHE A 135 0.75 4.29 1.87
N SER A 136 1.00 3.04 2.25
CA SER A 136 1.83 2.14 1.46
C SER A 136 1.11 1.69 0.20
N LYS A 137 1.84 1.13 -0.76
CA LYS A 137 1.20 0.37 -1.84
C LYS A 137 0.38 -0.78 -1.22
N PRO A 138 -0.91 -0.95 -1.57
CA PRO A 138 -1.70 -2.10 -1.13
C PRO A 138 -1.13 -3.41 -1.70
N ILE A 139 -1.03 -4.45 -0.88
CA ILE A 139 -0.57 -5.77 -1.30
C ILE A 139 -1.73 -6.76 -1.17
N PHE A 140 -2.34 -7.12 -2.30
CA PHE A 140 -3.46 -8.05 -2.32
C PHE A 140 -2.99 -9.50 -2.38
N LEU A 141 -3.62 -10.34 -1.56
CA LEU A 141 -3.35 -11.76 -1.44
C LEU A 141 -4.63 -12.56 -1.71
N ARG A 142 -4.48 -13.86 -1.98
CA ARG A 142 -5.58 -14.83 -2.09
C ARG A 142 -6.73 -14.32 -2.99
N ASN A 143 -6.37 -13.87 -4.19
CA ASN A 143 -7.31 -13.32 -5.18
C ASN A 143 -8.16 -12.16 -4.64
N TYR A 144 -7.53 -11.16 -4.03
CA TYR A 144 -8.19 -9.96 -3.50
C TYR A 144 -9.19 -10.23 -2.37
N SER A 145 -9.00 -11.31 -1.60
CA SER A 145 -9.76 -11.55 -0.37
C SER A 145 -9.07 -11.00 0.87
N ILE A 146 -7.75 -10.81 0.80
CA ILE A 146 -6.91 -10.23 1.85
C ILE A 146 -6.07 -9.11 1.24
N CYS A 147 -5.84 -8.03 1.99
CA CYS A 147 -4.92 -6.96 1.65
C CYS A 147 -4.03 -6.64 2.85
N ILE A 148 -2.75 -6.37 2.61
CA ILE A 148 -1.85 -5.75 3.57
C ILE A 148 -1.67 -4.28 3.17
N ILE A 149 -1.80 -3.38 4.12
CA ILE A 149 -1.53 -1.96 3.89
C ILE A 149 -1.03 -1.32 5.18
N SER A 150 -0.13 -0.36 5.02
CA SER A 150 0.32 0.54 6.07
C SER A 150 -0.19 1.95 5.77
N TYR A 151 -0.51 2.70 6.81
CA TYR A 151 -0.79 4.11 6.69
C TYR A 151 -0.30 4.88 7.90
N SER A 152 -0.02 6.17 7.69
CA SER A 152 0.27 7.11 8.75
C SER A 152 -0.56 8.37 8.59
N HIS A 153 -0.95 8.95 9.71
CA HIS A 153 -1.64 10.23 9.78
C HIS A 153 -0.89 11.12 10.75
N SER A 154 -0.63 12.36 10.33
CA SER A 154 0.10 13.33 11.13
C SER A 154 -0.55 14.71 11.01
N SER A 155 -0.74 15.39 12.14
CA SER A 155 -1.28 16.75 12.20
C SER A 155 -0.26 17.78 12.75
N ASP A 156 0.77 17.28 13.45
CA ASP A 156 1.92 18.05 13.91
C ASP A 156 3.09 17.10 14.22
N TYR A 157 4.22 17.66 14.68
CA TYR A 157 5.45 16.91 14.97
C TYR A 157 5.32 15.91 16.14
N LEU A 158 4.39 16.13 17.07
CA LEU A 158 4.03 15.24 18.20
C LEU A 158 2.58 14.76 18.12
N SER A 159 2.03 14.74 16.91
CA SER A 159 0.68 14.25 16.71
C SER A 159 0.68 13.46 15.43
N ALA A 160 1.21 12.25 15.57
CA ALA A 160 1.22 11.29 14.49
C ALA A 160 0.93 9.88 15.01
N TYR A 161 0.27 9.09 14.18
CA TYR A 161 0.13 7.67 14.40
C TYR A 161 0.29 6.94 13.07
N GLY A 162 0.69 5.67 13.16
CA GLY A 162 0.74 4.78 12.02
C GLY A 162 0.25 3.39 12.37
N LEU A 163 -0.34 2.73 11.37
CA LEU A 163 -0.88 1.39 11.49
C LEU A 163 -0.50 0.58 10.24
N THR A 164 0.04 -0.61 10.45
CA THR A 164 0.17 -1.66 9.44
C THR A 164 -0.69 -2.84 9.86
N THR A 165 -1.62 -3.26 9.02
CA THR A 165 -2.55 -4.35 9.34
C THR A 165 -3.00 -5.12 8.10
N PHE A 166 -3.62 -6.27 8.33
CA PHE A 166 -4.35 -7.01 7.31
C PHE A 166 -5.79 -6.52 7.24
N TYR A 167 -6.34 -6.46 6.03
CA TYR A 167 -7.76 -6.25 5.77
C TYR A 167 -8.32 -7.45 5.03
N LYS A 168 -9.51 -7.92 5.42
CA LYS A 168 -10.26 -8.95 4.72
C LYS A 168 -11.52 -8.36 4.15
N LYS A 169 -11.98 -8.92 3.04
CA LYS A 169 -13.22 -8.49 2.41
C LYS A 169 -14.41 -9.26 2.97
N GLU A 170 -15.32 -8.56 3.65
CA GLU A 170 -16.56 -9.11 4.19
C GLU A 170 -17.75 -8.27 3.74
N ASN A 171 -18.77 -8.92 3.17
CA ASN A 171 -19.97 -8.26 2.65
C ASN A 171 -19.67 -7.06 1.73
N GLY A 172 -18.61 -7.17 0.93
CA GLY A 172 -18.18 -6.14 -0.01
C GLY A 172 -17.35 -4.99 0.59
N LYS A 173 -17.10 -5.01 1.90
CA LYS A 173 -16.28 -4.01 2.61
C LYS A 173 -14.95 -4.60 3.06
N TRP A 174 -13.93 -3.78 3.13
CA TRP A 174 -12.64 -4.13 3.73
C TRP A 174 -12.69 -3.87 5.24
N ILE A 175 -12.36 -4.88 6.03
CA ILE A 175 -12.38 -4.83 7.49
C ILE A 175 -11.02 -5.27 8.02
N ALA A 176 -10.42 -4.47 8.91
CA ALA A 176 -9.16 -4.80 9.55
C ALA A 176 -9.29 -6.11 10.34
N PHE A 177 -8.25 -6.95 10.30
CA PHE A 177 -8.21 -8.20 11.06
C PHE A 177 -6.77 -8.65 11.32
N GLY A 178 -6.61 -9.54 12.30
CA GLY A 178 -5.36 -10.24 12.54
C GLY A 178 -4.25 -9.34 13.09
N THR A 179 -3.02 -9.62 12.68
CA THR A 179 -1.82 -9.00 13.22
C THR A 179 -1.69 -7.53 12.83
N THR A 180 -1.32 -6.69 13.78
CA THR A 180 -1.14 -5.25 13.60
C THR A 180 0.20 -4.79 14.14
N CYS A 181 0.82 -3.83 13.47
CA CYS A 181 1.89 -3.02 14.04
C CYS A 181 1.44 -1.58 14.08
N GLU A 182 1.58 -0.94 15.23
CA GLU A 182 1.19 0.46 15.43
C GLU A 182 2.32 1.26 16.06
N TRP A 183 2.30 2.56 15.82
CA TRP A 183 3.17 3.51 16.51
C TRP A 183 2.45 4.83 16.71
N TYR A 184 2.86 5.55 17.76
CA TYR A 184 2.33 6.86 18.14
C TYR A 184 3.49 7.80 18.44
N SER A 185 3.36 9.07 18.06
CA SER A 185 4.32 10.14 18.36
C SER A 185 3.61 11.40 18.84
#